data_AF-A0A4Q1CK08-F1
#
_entry.id   AF-A0A4Q1CK08-F1
#
_cell.length_a   1.000
_cell.length_b   1.000
_cell.length_c   1.000
_cell.angle_alpha   90.00
_cell.angle_beta   90.00
_cell.angle_gamma   90.00
#
_symmetry.space_group_name_H-M   'P 1'
#
loop_
_entity.id
_entity.type
_entity.pdbx_description
1 polymer ?
#
loop_
_entity_poly.entity_id
_entity_poly.type
_entity_poly.pdbx_seq_one_letter_code
_entity_poly.pdbx_strand_id
1 'polypeptide(L)'
;MAFNDFRNYHPYRLTPRQRKFLKHWEKRRTIPKWKYILFHGVLREGLACMLVIKLLQFAFDPQAFVGFYINTMGILFLLLEVCFWLGGGGIIGWFKHRSFETEYEMLKSMEHF
;
A
#
# COMPACT_ATOMS: atom_id res chain seq x y z
N MET A 1 -27.37 4.82 -25.29
CA MET A 1 -26.79 3.65 -24.60
C MET A 1 -27.23 2.42 -25.40
N ALA A 2 -26.38 1.90 -26.28
CA ALA A 2 -26.79 0.96 -27.32
C ALA A 2 -26.86 -0.48 -26.80
N PHE A 3 -27.97 -1.15 -27.09
CA PHE A 3 -28.31 -2.54 -26.75
C PHE A 3 -27.34 -3.59 -27.37
N ASN A 4 -26.35 -3.16 -28.16
CA ASN A 4 -25.37 -4.01 -28.83
C ASN A 4 -24.21 -4.45 -27.93
N ASP A 5 -24.06 -3.88 -26.73
CA ASP A 5 -23.00 -4.32 -25.78
C ASP A 5 -23.31 -5.68 -25.12
N PHE A 6 -24.54 -6.18 -25.19
CA PHE A 6 -24.91 -7.47 -24.61
C PHE A 6 -24.57 -8.68 -25.49
N ARG A 7 -24.34 -8.51 -26.79
CA ARG A 7 -23.97 -9.64 -27.68
C ARG A 7 -22.51 -10.05 -27.58
N ASN A 8 -21.66 -9.23 -26.95
CA ASN A 8 -20.27 -9.55 -26.64
C ASN A 8 -20.08 -9.98 -25.18
N TYR A 9 -21.16 -10.32 -24.48
CA TYR A 9 -21.09 -10.92 -23.15
C TYR A 9 -20.73 -12.41 -23.29
N HIS A 10 -19.48 -12.69 -23.65
CA HIS A 10 -18.89 -13.96 -23.23
C HIS A 10 -18.64 -13.83 -21.72
N PRO A 11 -19.23 -14.69 -20.87
CA PRO A 11 -19.01 -14.63 -19.42
C PRO A 11 -17.54 -14.83 -19.02
N TYR A 12 -16.68 -15.21 -19.97
CA TYR A 12 -15.26 -15.50 -19.81
C TYR A 12 -14.31 -14.47 -20.46
N ARG A 13 -14.82 -13.44 -21.15
CA ARG A 13 -13.92 -12.40 -21.72
C ARG A 13 -13.64 -11.30 -20.72
N LEU A 14 -12.39 -11.22 -20.28
CA LEU A 14 -11.86 -10.11 -19.48
C LEU A 14 -12.25 -8.75 -20.09
N THR A 15 -12.86 -7.91 -19.25
CA THR A 15 -13.19 -6.52 -19.60
C THR A 15 -11.92 -5.74 -19.97
N PRO A 16 -12.02 -4.65 -20.77
CA PRO A 16 -10.87 -3.82 -21.11
C PRO A 16 -10.12 -3.28 -19.89
N ARG A 17 -10.83 -3.01 -18.78
CA ARG A 17 -10.22 -2.60 -17.50
C ARG A 17 -9.40 -3.72 -16.86
N GLN A 18 -9.92 -4.95 -16.85
CA GLN A 18 -9.21 -6.12 -16.30
C GLN A 18 -7.97 -6.47 -17.13
N ARG A 19 -8.03 -6.38 -18.46
CA ARG A 19 -6.83 -6.55 -19.31
C ARG A 19 -5.77 -5.48 -19.09
N LYS A 20 -6.18 -4.22 -18.89
CA LYS A 20 -5.25 -3.13 -18.53
C LYS A 20 -4.62 -3.35 -17.15
N PHE A 21 -5.40 -3.88 -16.20
CA PHE A 21 -4.91 -4.29 -14.88
C PHE A 21 -3.87 -5.42 -14.98
N LEU A 22 -4.17 -6.50 -15.72
CA LEU A 22 -3.26 -7.63 -15.95
C LEU A 22 -1.91 -7.19 -16.55
N LYS A 23 -1.92 -6.42 -17.66
CA LYS A 23 -0.68 -5.90 -18.27
C LYS A 23 0.14 -5.02 -17.34
N HIS A 24 -0.54 -4.16 -16.57
CA HIS A 24 0.14 -3.30 -15.59
C HIS A 24 0.77 -4.12 -14.46
N TRP A 25 0.14 -5.25 -14.10
CA TRP A 25 0.58 -6.12 -13.03
C TRP A 25 1.68 -7.10 -13.41
N GLU A 26 1.66 -7.60 -14.63
CA GLU A 26 2.76 -8.40 -15.17
C GLU A 26 4.09 -7.63 -15.08
N LYS A 27 4.03 -6.32 -15.36
CA LYS A 27 5.15 -5.39 -15.16
C LYS A 27 5.51 -5.14 -13.69
N ARG A 28 4.56 -5.24 -12.75
CA ARG A 28 4.83 -5.07 -11.30
C ARG A 28 5.33 -6.33 -10.62
N ARG A 29 4.99 -7.51 -11.14
CA ARG A 29 5.41 -8.81 -10.60
C ARG A 29 6.92 -9.06 -10.76
N THR A 30 7.55 -8.41 -11.74
CA THR A 30 9.02 -8.42 -11.90
C THR A 30 9.73 -7.69 -10.76
N ILE A 31 9.02 -6.83 -10.02
CA ILE A 31 9.57 -6.13 -8.86
C ILE A 31 9.61 -7.12 -7.68
N PRO A 32 10.76 -7.27 -7.01
CA PRO A 32 10.87 -8.12 -5.82
C PRO A 32 9.85 -7.74 -4.75
N LYS A 33 9.20 -8.74 -4.13
CA LYS A 33 8.16 -8.54 -3.09
C LYS A 33 8.61 -7.57 -1.99
N TRP A 34 9.84 -7.73 -1.51
CA TRP A 34 10.42 -6.87 -0.46
C TRP A 34 10.54 -5.40 -0.91
N LYS A 35 10.89 -5.13 -2.16
CA LYS A 35 10.94 -3.76 -2.70
C LYS A 35 9.54 -3.15 -2.76
N TYR A 36 8.54 -3.94 -3.16
CA TYR A 36 7.15 -3.46 -3.18
C TYR A 36 6.66 -3.11 -1.78
N ILE A 37 6.89 -3.97 -0.80
CA ILE A 37 6.50 -3.74 0.60
C ILE A 37 7.21 -2.51 1.17
N LEU A 38 8.51 -2.37 0.90
CA LEU A 38 9.30 -1.24 1.37
C LEU A 38 8.79 0.09 0.78
N PHE A 39 8.59 0.17 -0.54
CA PHE A 39 8.16 1.42 -1.18
C PHE A 39 6.69 1.75 -0.94
N HIS A 40 5.79 0.78 -1.15
CA HIS A 40 4.34 1.03 -1.11
C HIS A 40 3.72 0.86 0.28
N GLY A 41 4.36 0.13 1.18
CA GLY A 41 3.91 -0.01 2.56
C GLY A 41 4.68 0.92 3.49
N VAL A 42 5.97 0.64 3.67
CA VAL A 42 6.82 1.30 4.67
C VAL A 42 7.02 2.79 4.37
N LEU A 43 7.55 3.13 3.19
CA LEU A 43 7.87 4.52 2.83
C LEU A 43 6.62 5.36 2.56
N ARG A 44 5.63 4.79 1.86
CA ARG A 44 4.46 5.56 1.42
C ARG A 44 3.37 5.67 2.48
N GLU A 45 3.06 4.61 3.22
CA GLU A 45 1.95 4.61 4.18
C GLU A 45 2.48 4.82 5.59
N GLY A 46 3.48 4.02 6.01
CA GLY A 46 4.05 4.10 7.35
C GLY A 46 4.67 5.46 7.64
N LEU A 47 5.60 5.89 6.80
CA LEU A 47 6.31 7.16 6.95
C LEU A 47 5.40 8.39 6.75
N ALA A 48 4.46 8.34 5.81
CA ALA A 48 3.51 9.43 5.60
C ALA A 48 2.57 9.60 6.80
N CYS A 49 2.01 8.52 7.33
CA CYS A 49 1.16 8.57 8.53
C CYS A 49 1.93 9.08 9.75
N MET A 50 3.16 8.60 9.95
CA MET A 50 4.03 9.10 11.02
C MET A 50 4.25 10.61 10.88
N LEU A 51 4.57 11.09 9.68
CA LEU A 51 4.84 12.51 9.43
C LEU A 51 3.59 13.36 9.68
N VAL A 52 2.42 12.92 9.24
CA VAL A 52 1.14 13.60 9.51
C VAL A 52 0.86 13.71 11.01
N ILE A 53 1.01 12.61 11.75
CA ILE A 53 0.77 12.59 13.20
C ILE A 53 1.78 13.49 13.92
N LYS A 54 3.05 13.49 13.50
CA LYS A 54 4.07 14.37 14.08
C LYS A 54 3.79 15.85 13.82
N LEU A 55 3.37 16.20 12.61
CA LEU A 55 2.97 17.57 12.28
C LEU A 55 1.77 18.01 13.12
N LEU A 56 0.78 17.12 13.33
CA LEU A 56 -0.35 17.41 14.21
C LEU A 56 0.11 17.61 15.65
N GLN A 57 0.92 16.70 16.20
CA GLN A 57 1.47 16.84 17.56
C GLN A 57 2.24 18.14 17.75
N PHE A 58 3.07 18.52 16.77
CA PHE A 58 3.80 19.78 16.79
C PHE A 58 2.86 21.00 16.71
N ALA A 59 1.79 20.94 15.92
CA ALA A 59 0.83 22.04 15.78
C ALA A 59 -0.02 22.25 17.05
N PHE A 60 -0.33 21.18 17.79
CA PHE A 60 -1.13 21.28 19.02
C PHE A 60 -0.32 21.75 20.23
N ASP A 61 0.91 21.24 20.42
CA ASP A 61 1.76 21.61 21.56
C ASP A 61 3.25 21.58 21.22
N PRO A 62 3.79 22.66 20.63
CA PRO A 62 5.17 22.71 20.17
C PRO A 62 6.18 22.72 21.33
N GLN A 63 5.83 23.27 22.49
CA GLN A 63 6.73 23.34 23.65
C GLN A 63 6.90 21.96 24.29
N ALA A 64 5.80 21.23 24.50
CA ALA A 64 5.87 19.86 25.01
C ALA A 64 6.56 18.92 24.01
N PHE A 65 6.31 19.11 22.70
CA PHE A 65 6.97 18.34 21.65
C PHE A 65 8.49 18.49 21.70
N VAL A 66 9.00 19.72 21.67
CA VAL A 66 10.45 19.97 21.69
C VAL A 66 11.07 19.52 23.02
N GLY A 67 10.42 19.81 24.15
CA GLY A 67 10.90 19.39 25.47
C GLY A 67 10.98 17.86 25.64
N PHE A 68 10.04 17.12 25.05
CA PHE A 68 10.04 15.66 25.09
C PHE A 68 11.20 15.09 24.26
N TYR A 69 11.41 15.56 23.03
CA TYR A 69 12.41 15.01 22.11
C TYR A 69 13.86 15.43 22.37
N ILE A 70 14.09 16.41 23.24
CA ILE A 70 15.44 16.75 23.73
C ILE A 70 15.92 15.75 24.79
N ASN A 71 14.99 15.10 25.51
CA ASN A 71 15.34 14.13 26.54
C ASN A 71 15.69 12.75 25.95
N THR A 72 16.64 12.05 26.58
CA THR A 72 17.03 10.68 26.19
C THR A 72 15.85 9.72 26.14
N MET A 73 14.88 9.85 27.05
CA MET A 73 13.65 9.07 27.04
C MET A 73 12.78 9.37 25.81
N GLY A 74 12.70 10.62 25.37
CA GLY A 74 11.99 10.98 24.15
C GLY A 74 12.68 10.48 22.88
N ILE A 75 14.02 10.44 22.87
CA ILE A 75 14.79 9.82 21.78
C ILE A 75 14.51 8.31 21.70
N LEU A 76 14.50 7.61 22.84
CA LEU A 76 14.14 6.19 22.88
C LEU A 76 12.71 5.94 22.41
N PHE A 77 11.77 6.79 22.84
CA PHE A 77 10.39 6.72 22.39
C PHE A 77 10.26 6.97 20.89
N LEU A 78 10.99 7.95 20.34
CA LEU A 78 11.04 8.22 18.90
C LEU A 78 11.51 6.99 18.12
N LEU A 79 12.57 6.32 18.59
CA LEU A 79 13.10 5.11 17.94
C LEU A 79 12.07 3.97 17.94
N LEU A 80 11.39 3.74 19.07
CA LEU A 80 10.31 2.74 19.16
C LEU A 80 9.16 3.10 18.23
N GLU A 81 8.79 4.37 18.16
CA GLU A 81 7.73 4.87 17.30
C GLU A 81 8.09 4.70 15.82
N VAL A 82 9.32 5.00 15.42
CA VAL A 82 9.83 4.72 14.07
C VAL A 82 9.73 3.22 13.77
N CYS A 83 10.21 2.36 14.66
CA CYS A 83 10.10 0.90 14.47
C CYS A 83 8.64 0.44 14.35
N PHE A 84 7.74 1.01 15.15
CA PHE A 84 6.30 0.72 15.08
C PHE A 84 5.71 1.13 13.73
N TRP A 85 6.00 2.32 13.22
CA TRP A 85 5.51 2.79 11.92
C TRP A 85 6.12 2.04 10.74
N LEU A 86 7.41 1.69 10.82
CA LEU A 86 8.06 0.85 9.81
C LEU A 86 7.44 -0.55 9.79
N GLY A 87 7.20 -1.15 10.96
CA GLY A 87 6.52 -2.44 11.09
C GLY A 87 5.08 -2.40 10.58
N GLY A 88 4.30 -1.42 11.00
CA GLY A 88 2.92 -1.22 10.55
C GLY A 88 2.82 -0.98 9.05
N GLY A 89 3.70 -0.14 8.49
CA GLY A 89 3.80 0.06 7.04
C GLY A 89 4.19 -1.22 6.30
N GLY A 90 5.07 -2.03 6.87
CA GLY A 90 5.44 -3.35 6.33
C GLY A 90 4.25 -4.32 6.28
N ILE A 91 3.45 -4.37 7.34
CA ILE A 91 2.23 -5.19 7.42
C ILE A 91 1.21 -4.74 6.37
N ILE A 92 0.95 -3.43 6.26
CA ILE A 92 0.03 -2.87 5.25
C ILE A 92 0.53 -3.20 3.83
N GLY A 93 1.84 -3.04 3.58
CA GLY A 93 2.46 -3.38 2.30
C GLY A 93 2.32 -4.86 1.96
N TRP A 94 2.49 -5.73 2.96
CA TRP A 94 2.32 -7.18 2.83
C TRP A 94 0.88 -7.55 2.52
N PHE A 95 -0.09 -7.02 3.26
CA PHE A 95 -1.52 -7.27 3.01
C PHE A 95 -1.93 -6.81 1.63
N LYS A 96 -1.54 -5.59 1.23
CA LYS A 96 -1.78 -5.10 -0.13
C LYS A 96 -1.20 -6.08 -1.15
N HIS A 97 0.06 -6.47 -1.00
CA HIS A 97 0.68 -7.39 -1.94
C HIS A 97 -0.04 -8.76 -2.02
N ARG A 98 -0.44 -9.34 -0.89
CA ARG A 98 -1.18 -10.60 -0.84
C ARG A 98 -2.56 -10.50 -1.49
N SER A 99 -3.34 -9.46 -1.18
CA SER A 99 -4.64 -9.24 -1.81
C SER A 99 -4.50 -9.11 -3.34
N PHE A 100 -3.46 -8.42 -3.81
CA PHE A 100 -3.19 -8.28 -5.24
C PHE A 100 -2.75 -9.59 -5.92
N GLU A 101 -1.97 -10.46 -5.25
CA GLU A 101 -1.64 -11.79 -5.80
C GLU A 101 -2.92 -12.63 -5.98
N THR A 102 -3.81 -12.61 -4.99
CA THR A 102 -5.09 -13.33 -5.06
C THR A 102 -5.98 -12.83 -6.21
N GLU A 103 -6.13 -11.51 -6.36
CA GLU A 103 -6.90 -10.92 -7.48
C GLU A 103 -6.31 -11.27 -8.84
N TYR A 104 -4.98 -11.26 -8.96
CA TYR A 104 -4.30 -11.64 -10.19
C TYR A 104 -4.52 -13.11 -10.55
N GLU A 105 -4.41 -14.03 -9.58
CA GLU A 105 -4.64 -15.46 -9.81
C GLU A 105 -6.09 -15.74 -10.21
N MET A 106 -7.06 -15.04 -9.61
CA MET A 106 -8.47 -15.11 -10.01
C MET A 106 -8.69 -14.60 -11.44
N LEU A 107 -8.09 -13.48 -11.82
CA LEU A 107 -8.25 -12.94 -13.18
C LEU A 107 -7.54 -13.80 -14.24
N LYS A 108 -6.39 -14.38 -13.89
CA LYS A 108 -5.64 -15.26 -14.78
C LYS A 108 -6.36 -16.59 -14.99
N SER A 109 -7.00 -17.16 -13.97
CA SER A 109 -7.77 -18.39 -14.15
C SER A 109 -8.93 -18.17 -15.12
N MET A 110 -9.58 -17.00 -15.10
CA MET A 110 -10.65 -16.64 -16.03
C MET A 110 -10.19 -16.44 -17.49
N GLU A 111 -8.91 -16.21 -17.76
CA GLU A 111 -8.38 -16.05 -19.13
C GLU A 111 -8.16 -17.38 -19.85
N HIS A 112 -8.03 -18.48 -19.10
CA HIS A 112 -7.78 -19.82 -19.62
C HIS A 112 -9.05 -20.67 -19.82
N PHE A 113 -10.23 -20.15 -19.44
CA PHE A 113 -11.54 -20.76 -19.68
C PHE A 113 -12.31 -19.99 -20.76
#